data_AF-A0A6C0L1T8-F1
#
_entry.id   AF-A0A6C0L1T8-F1
#
_cell.length_a   1.000
_cell.length_b   1.000
_cell.length_c   1.000
_cell.angle_alpha   90.00
_cell.angle_beta   90.00
_cell.angle_gamma   90.00
#
_symmetry.space_group_name_H-M   'P 1'
#
loop_
_entity.id
_entity.type
_entity.pdbx_description
1 polymer ?
#
loop_
_entity_poly.entity_id
_entity_poly.type
_entity_poly.pdbx_seq_one_letter_code
_entity_poly.pdbx_strand_id
1 'polypeptide(L)'
;MEGNLFDYIFLSTLYFMFLLIWLVILGIGKFAPKYLDPVRSFLTLYIGGLLFVRYNPLTYKDRNFREFDRRLIFTCSIFLLFSTALISGIRKRIEKKAGPIVQDNISEIKDNIGIKS
;
A
#
# COMPACT_ATOMS: atom_id res chain seq x y z
N MET A 1 -1.02 -31.53 13.41
CA MET A 1 -0.80 -30.45 12.43
C MET A 1 -1.67 -30.75 11.23
N GLU A 2 -2.94 -30.34 11.24
CA GLU A 2 -3.81 -30.45 10.06
C GLU A 2 -3.97 -29.05 9.47
N GLY A 3 -2.96 -28.63 8.71
CA GLY A 3 -3.02 -27.37 7.99
C GLY A 3 -3.94 -27.52 6.79
N ASN A 4 -5.07 -26.82 6.79
CA ASN A 4 -5.92 -26.80 5.60
C ASN A 4 -5.12 -26.18 4.46
N LEU A 5 -5.20 -26.77 3.25
CA LEU A 5 -4.51 -26.29 2.06
C LEU A 5 -4.70 -24.78 1.83
N PHE A 6 -5.90 -24.28 2.16
CA PHE A 6 -6.28 -22.88 2.08
C PHE A 6 -5.45 -21.99 3.02
N ASP A 7 -5.16 -22.44 4.24
CA ASP A 7 -4.35 -21.71 5.21
C ASP A 7 -2.92 -21.53 4.67
N TYR A 8 -2.37 -22.57 4.03
CA TYR A 8 -1.02 -22.55 3.46
C TYR A 8 -0.91 -21.64 2.23
N ILE A 9 -1.86 -21.73 1.30
CA ILE A 9 -1.90 -20.88 0.09
C ILE A 9 -2.03 -19.40 0.49
N PHE A 10 -2.82 -19.12 1.52
CA PHE A 10 -3.00 -17.75 2.00
C PHE A 10 -1.75 -17.19 2.67
N LEU A 11 -1.14 -17.93 3.61
CA LEU A 11 0.11 -17.49 4.24
C LEU A 11 1.22 -17.36 3.20
N SER A 12 1.33 -18.29 2.25
CA SER A 12 2.32 -18.24 1.16
C SER A 12 2.14 -16.99 0.28
N THR A 13 0.90 -16.68 -0.12
CA THR A 13 0.57 -15.46 -0.87
C THR A 13 0.97 -14.21 -0.09
N LEU A 14 0.68 -14.18 1.21
CA LEU A 14 0.97 -13.04 2.04
C LEU A 14 2.48 -12.86 2.31
N TYR A 15 3.23 -13.94 2.48
CA TYR A 15 4.70 -13.89 2.53
C TYR A 15 5.31 -13.43 1.20
N PHE A 16 4.75 -13.90 0.08
CA PHE A 16 5.17 -13.46 -1.25
C PHE A 16 4.96 -11.95 -1.45
N MET A 17 3.83 -11.42 -0.99
CA MET A 17 3.56 -9.98 -1.00
C MET A 17 4.54 -9.19 -0.12
N PHE A 18 4.91 -9.74 1.04
CA PHE A 18 5.92 -9.16 1.92
C PHE A 18 7.30 -9.12 1.24
N LEU A 19 7.66 -10.18 0.52
CA LEU A 19 8.89 -10.29 -0.27
C LEU A 19 8.93 -9.29 -1.42
N LEU A 20 7.82 -9.10 -2.14
CA LEU A 20 7.70 -8.07 -3.19
C LEU A 20 7.97 -6.67 -2.63
N ILE A 21 7.40 -6.34 -1.48
CA ILE A 21 7.61 -5.02 -0.84
C ILE A 21 9.04 -4.86 -0.35
N TRP A 22 9.66 -5.92 0.19
CA TRP A 22 11.07 -5.92 0.53
C TRP A 22 11.96 -5.66 -0.68
N LEU A 23 11.61 -6.23 -1.83
CA LEU A 23 12.34 -6.04 -3.08
C LEU A 23 12.22 -4.60 -3.62
N VAL A 24 11.06 -3.96 -3.41
CA VAL A 24 10.83 -2.54 -3.68
C VAL A 24 11.69 -1.66 -2.75
N ILE A 25 11.77 -1.99 -1.46
CA ILE A 25 12.58 -1.24 -0.48
C ILE A 25 14.07 -1.36 -0.76
N LEU A 26 14.54 -2.53 -1.20
CA LEU A 26 15.93 -2.78 -1.56
C LEU A 26 16.36 -2.03 -2.84
N GLY A 27 15.45 -1.30 -3.49
CA GLY A 27 15.82 -0.36 -4.53
C GLY A 27 16.20 -1.02 -5.86
N ILE A 28 15.78 -2.26 -6.10
CA ILE A 28 15.95 -2.92 -7.42
C ILE A 28 15.18 -2.13 -8.51
N GLY A 29 14.18 -1.32 -8.14
CA GLY A 29 13.54 -0.34 -9.01
C GLY A 29 13.99 1.10 -8.72
N LYS A 30 14.96 1.63 -9.47
CA LYS A 30 15.33 3.06 -9.51
C LYS A 30 14.22 4.02 -9.97
N PHE A 31 12.98 3.58 -10.10
CA PHE A 31 12.01 4.28 -10.94
C PHE A 31 10.97 5.05 -10.15
N ALA A 32 10.33 5.98 -10.83
CA ALA A 32 9.47 7.04 -10.37
C ALA A 32 8.33 6.69 -9.37
N PRO A 33 7.85 7.66 -8.58
CA PRO A 33 6.69 7.52 -7.66
C PRO A 33 5.40 7.00 -8.31
N LYS A 34 5.32 7.00 -9.65
CA LYS A 34 4.09 6.74 -10.43
C LYS A 34 3.58 5.30 -10.36
N TYR A 35 4.42 4.29 -10.10
CA TYR A 35 3.95 2.90 -9.99
C TYR A 35 3.62 2.48 -8.55
N LEU A 36 4.11 3.20 -7.53
CA LEU A 36 3.83 2.91 -6.13
C LEU A 36 2.36 3.16 -5.78
N ASP A 37 1.76 4.19 -6.37
CA ASP A 37 0.35 4.55 -6.16
C ASP A 37 -0.65 3.49 -6.66
N PRO A 38 -0.61 3.03 -7.93
CA PRO A 38 -1.53 2.00 -8.40
C PRO A 38 -1.32 0.66 -7.69
N VAL A 39 -0.09 0.29 -7.36
CA VAL A 39 0.21 -0.94 -6.59
C VAL A 39 -0.41 -0.85 -5.18
N ARG A 40 -0.24 0.27 -4.47
CA ARG A 40 -0.85 0.46 -3.14
C ARG A 40 -2.37 0.44 -3.20
N SER A 41 -2.94 1.09 -4.21
CA SER A 41 -4.40 1.18 -4.37
C SER A 41 -5.00 -0.19 -4.65
N PHE A 42 -4.40 -0.94 -5.58
CA PHE A 42 -4.78 -2.32 -5.88
C PHE A 42 -4.68 -3.22 -4.64
N LEU A 43 -3.61 -3.08 -3.87
CA LEU A 43 -3.36 -3.89 -2.68
C LEU A 43 -4.35 -3.59 -1.55
N THR A 44 -4.69 -2.32 -1.37
CA THR A 44 -5.71 -1.88 -0.41
C THR A 44 -7.08 -2.41 -0.81
N LEU A 45 -7.41 -2.37 -2.10
CA LEU A 45 -8.66 -2.90 -2.63
C LEU A 45 -8.73 -4.43 -2.52
N TYR A 46 -7.64 -5.13 -2.81
CA TYR A 46 -7.53 -6.59 -2.68
C TYR A 46 -7.71 -7.02 -1.22
N ILE A 47 -6.93 -6.44 -0.29
CA ILE A 47 -7.00 -6.79 1.14
C ILE A 47 -8.36 -6.37 1.72
N GLY A 48 -8.84 -5.17 1.40
CA GLY A 48 -10.13 -4.67 1.86
C GLY A 48 -11.30 -5.51 1.35
N GLY A 49 -11.31 -5.85 0.05
CA GLY A 49 -12.30 -6.73 -0.55
C GLY A 49 -12.25 -8.14 0.03
N LEU A 50 -11.05 -8.67 0.28
CA LEU A 50 -10.87 -9.98 0.90
C LEU A 50 -11.40 -9.99 2.33
N LEU A 51 -11.09 -8.98 3.14
CA LEU A 51 -11.66 -8.83 4.48
C LEU A 51 -13.18 -8.65 4.41
N PHE A 52 -13.68 -7.88 3.46
CA PHE A 52 -15.11 -7.66 3.28
C PHE A 52 -15.86 -8.95 2.96
N VAL A 53 -15.37 -9.74 1.99
CA VAL A 53 -15.97 -11.03 1.62
C VAL A 53 -15.81 -12.04 2.75
N ARG A 54 -14.64 -12.08 3.39
CA ARG A 54 -14.35 -13.02 4.48
C ARG A 54 -15.23 -12.72 5.66
N TYR A 55 -15.22 -11.51 6.22
CA TYR A 55 -15.98 -11.13 7.42
C TYR A 55 -17.40 -10.64 7.12
N ASN A 56 -17.93 -10.90 5.92
CA ASN A 56 -19.29 -10.54 5.58
C ASN A 56 -20.27 -11.23 6.57
N PRO A 57 -21.12 -10.49 7.31
CA PRO A 57 -22.08 -11.08 8.24
C PRO A 57 -23.07 -12.06 7.58
N LEU A 58 -23.24 -12.00 6.26
CA LEU A 58 -24.06 -12.94 5.49
C LEU A 58 -23.46 -14.36 5.41
N THR A 59 -22.14 -14.50 5.57
CA THR A 59 -21.43 -15.80 5.51
C THR A 59 -20.88 -16.22 6.88
N TYR A 60 -20.71 -15.28 7.82
CA TYR A 60 -20.06 -15.51 9.12
C TYR A 60 -20.97 -15.86 10.29
N LYS A 61 -22.30 -15.98 10.07
CA LYS A 61 -23.29 -16.15 11.15
C LYS A 61 -23.03 -17.34 12.10
N ASP A 62 -22.36 -18.40 11.63
CA ASP A 62 -22.16 -19.65 12.39
C ASP A 62 -20.69 -20.07 12.55
N ARG A 63 -19.71 -19.21 12.24
CA ARG A 63 -18.27 -19.53 12.37
C ARG A 63 -17.65 -18.82 13.57
N ASN A 64 -17.14 -19.61 14.52
CA ASN A 64 -16.26 -19.09 15.56
C ASN A 64 -15.02 -18.44 14.95
N PHE A 65 -14.69 -17.23 15.43
CA PHE A 65 -13.52 -16.48 15.02
C PHE A 65 -12.25 -17.30 15.34
N ARG A 66 -11.67 -17.95 14.33
CA ARG A 66 -10.51 -18.82 14.51
C ARG A 66 -9.25 -18.01 14.73
N GLU A 67 -8.24 -18.66 15.32
CA GLU A 67 -6.90 -18.07 15.46
C GLU A 67 -6.29 -17.66 14.11
N PHE A 68 -6.62 -18.40 13.04
CA PHE A 68 -6.24 -18.06 11.67
C PHE A 68 -6.76 -16.69 11.24
N ASP A 69 -8.05 -16.43 11.48
CA ASP A 69 -8.71 -15.17 11.13
C ASP A 69 -8.06 -13.99 11.88
N ARG A 70 -7.72 -14.19 13.15
CA ARG A 70 -6.99 -13.21 13.96
C ARG A 70 -5.60 -12.92 13.39
N ARG A 71 -4.85 -13.96 13.05
CA ARG A 71 -3.50 -13.83 12.47
C ARG A 71 -3.56 -13.13 11.11
N LEU A 72 -4.55 -13.48 10.29
CA LEU A 72 -4.79 -12.90 8.97
C LEU A 72 -5.05 -11.40 9.04
N ILE A 73 -6.03 -10.95 9.86
CA ILE A 73 -6.33 -9.52 10.01
C ILE A 73 -5.10 -8.77 10.51
N PHE A 74 -4.40 -9.33 11.50
CA PHE A 74 -3.22 -8.70 12.07
C PHE A 74 -2.12 -8.47 11.03
N THR A 75 -1.79 -9.50 10.25
CA THR A 75 -0.74 -9.37 9.24
C THR A 75 -1.14 -8.46 8.07
N CYS A 76 -2.40 -8.55 7.61
CA CYS A 76 -2.93 -7.62 6.60
C CYS A 76 -2.87 -6.15 7.06
N SER A 77 -3.19 -5.89 8.33
CA SER A 77 -3.18 -4.54 8.90
C SER A 77 -1.77 -3.98 8.99
N ILE A 78 -0.81 -4.76 9.51
CA ILE A 78 0.61 -4.37 9.56
C ILE A 78 1.14 -4.06 8.18
N PHE A 79 0.80 -4.89 7.20
CA PHE A 79 1.29 -4.75 5.84
C PHE A 79 0.74 -3.48 5.17
N LEU A 80 -0.55 -3.19 5.32
CA LEU A 80 -1.15 -1.94 4.83
C LEU A 80 -0.54 -0.69 5.49
N LEU A 81 -0.32 -0.74 6.80
CA LEU A 81 0.31 0.35 7.55
C LEU A 81 1.73 0.59 7.06
N PHE A 82 2.52 -0.47 6.94
CA PHE A 82 3.90 -0.41 6.50
C PHE A 82 4.01 0.13 5.06
N SER A 83 3.21 -0.40 4.13
CA SER A 83 3.14 0.08 2.75
C SER A 83 2.78 1.56 2.67
N THR A 84 1.79 2.01 3.46
CA THR A 84 1.37 3.41 3.50
C THR A 84 2.43 4.33 4.09
N ALA A 85 3.07 3.92 5.19
CA ALA A 85 4.13 4.68 5.82
C ALA A 85 5.33 4.86 4.89
N LEU A 86 5.73 3.80 4.18
CA LEU A 86 6.81 3.84 3.19
C LEU A 86 6.49 4.81 2.06
N ILE A 87 5.32 4.67 1.43
CA ILE A 87 4.93 5.51 0.29
C ILE A 87 4.81 6.97 0.70
N SER A 88 4.21 7.25 1.86
CA SER A 88 4.12 8.60 2.41
C SER A 88 5.50 9.18 2.73
N GLY A 89 6.41 8.36 3.26
CA GLY A 89 7.79 8.74 3.54
C GLY A 89 8.55 9.11 2.25
N ILE A 90 8.43 8.29 1.21
CA ILE A 90 9.02 8.54 -0.11
C ILE A 90 8.43 9.82 -0.72
N ARG A 91 7.11 9.97 -0.70
CA ARG A 91 6.42 11.15 -1.24
C ARG A 91 6.90 12.44 -0.58
N LYS A 92 7.01 12.46 0.75
CA LYS A 92 7.55 13.63 1.49
C LYS A 92 8.99 13.96 1.10
N ARG A 93 9.83 12.95 0.83
CA ARG A 93 11.22 13.17 0.35
C ARG A 93 11.26 13.77 -1.06
N ILE A 94 10.34 13.36 -1.94
CA ILE A 94 10.22 13.88 -3.31
C ILE A 94 9.69 15.31 -3.30
N GLU A 95 8.59 15.58 -2.58
CA GLU A 95 8.00 16.92 -2.47
C GLU A 95 8.99 17.93 -1.91
N LYS A 96 9.81 17.54 -0.92
CA LYS A 96 10.86 18.42 -0.39
C LYS A 96 11.91 18.84 -1.43
N LYS A 97 12.21 17.97 -2.41
CA LYS A 97 13.16 18.26 -3.50
C LYS A 97 12.49 18.96 -4.69
N ALA A 98 11.23 18.65 -4.98
CA ALA A 98 10.49 19.18 -6.13
C ALA A 98 9.78 20.51 -5.85
N GLY A 99 9.44 20.81 -4.59
CA GLY A 99 8.82 22.06 -4.15
C GLY A 99 9.51 23.33 -4.66
N PRO A 100 10.82 23.51 -4.46
CA PRO A 100 11.52 24.72 -4.95
C PRO A 100 11.50 24.83 -6.48
N ILE A 101 11.60 23.71 -7.20
CA ILE A 101 11.63 23.70 -8.68
C ILE A 101 10.26 24.09 -9.24
N VAL A 102 9.17 23.55 -8.68
CA VAL A 102 7.81 23.90 -9.12
C VAL A 102 7.50 25.36 -8.81
N GLN A 103 7.96 25.87 -7.67
CA GLN A 103 7.69 27.25 -7.27
C GLN A 103 8.43 28.27 -8.15
N ASP A 104 9.69 28.01 -8.52
CA ASP A 104 10.47 28.84 -9.45
C ASP A 104 9.79 28.95 -10.82
N ASN A 105 9.33 27.83 -11.38
CA ASN A 105 8.65 27.81 -12.67
C ASN A 105 7.30 28.55 -12.62
N ILE A 106 6.55 28.45 -11.52
CA ILE A 106 5.29 29.20 -11.36
C ILE A 106 5.56 30.70 -11.21
N SER A 107 6.64 31.12 -10.52
CA SER A 107 7.01 32.54 -10.46
C SER A 107 7.44 33.10 -11.82
N GLU A 108 8.25 32.38 -12.60
CA GLU A 108 8.64 32.81 -13.95
C GLU A 108 7.43 32.95 -14.87
N ILE A 109 6.50 31.98 -14.83
CA ILE A 109 5.28 32.05 -15.63
C ILE A 109 4.47 33.28 -15.21
N LYS A 110 4.22 33.48 -13.90
CA LYS A 110 3.47 34.65 -13.42
C LYS A 110 4.05 35.98 -13.87
N ASP A 111 5.39 36.10 -13.88
CA ASP A 111 6.09 37.30 -14.34
C ASP A 111 5.91 37.51 -15.87
N ASN A 112 5.91 36.42 -16.64
CA ASN A 112 5.77 36.46 -18.11
C ASN A 112 4.34 36.78 -18.59
N ILE A 113 3.31 36.31 -17.86
CA ILE A 113 1.89 36.63 -18.15
C ILE A 113 1.39 37.91 -17.45
N GLY A 114 2.27 38.66 -16.78
CA GLY A 114 1.93 39.97 -16.20
C GLY A 114 0.92 39.92 -15.05
N ILE A 115 0.68 38.75 -14.47
CA ILE A 115 -0.18 38.62 -13.29
C ILE A 115 0.68 38.94 -12.07
N LYS A 116 0.83 40.24 -11.80
CA LYS A 116 1.41 40.72 -10.55
C LYS A 116 0.47 40.41 -9.39
N SER A 117 1.05 39.89 -8.32
CA SER A 117 0.35 39.52 -7.08
C SER A 117 -0.55 40.62 -6.53
#